data_AF-A0A519TZ24-F1
#
_entry.id   AF-A0A519TZ24-F1
#
_cell.length_a   1.000
_cell.length_b   1.000
_cell.length_c   1.000
_cell.angle_alpha   90.00
_cell.angle_beta   90.00
_cell.angle_gamma   90.00
#
_symmetry.space_group_name_H-M   'P 1'
#
loop_
_entity.id
_entity.type
_entity.pdbx_description
1 polymer ?
#
loop_
_entity_poly.entity_id
_entity_poly.type
_entity_poly.pdbx_seq_one_letter_code
_entity_poly.pdbx_strand_id
1 'polypeptide(L)'
;MLTLFLLLRMMSSRFGKINYNWYSFVIIILWLTLQLGLTLAGVYSIGNDSLPPKILVYGIAPTLVTIMLFFLLRKGRNFISGLSILDLTIIHVVRIPVELVLYLLFVYNAVPKLMTFEGRNLDVLMGIISILVVYLLAKGKINKSWLIAWNIIGLFFLFNIVGSALLSAPSPLQKLAFDQPNIAIFYFPFSWLPTFVVPVVLFSHLAALQKLLINKS
;
A
#
# COMPACT_ATOMS: atom_id res chain seq x y z
N MET A 1 -9.19 8.12 -1.67
CA MET A 1 -9.33 9.09 -2.79
C MET A 1 -7.98 9.45 -3.41
N LEU A 2 -6.99 9.94 -2.64
CA LEU A 2 -5.66 10.30 -3.18
C LEU A 2 -4.92 9.13 -3.86
N THR A 3 -4.84 7.96 -3.22
CA THR A 3 -4.18 6.77 -3.81
C THR A 3 -4.83 6.33 -5.12
N LEU A 4 -6.17 6.37 -5.16
CA LEU A 4 -6.95 6.06 -6.35
C LEU A 4 -6.69 7.09 -7.46
N PHE A 5 -6.71 8.37 -7.13
CA PHE A 5 -6.40 9.45 -8.07
C PHE A 5 -4.99 9.33 -8.64
N LEU A 6 -3.98 9.06 -7.78
CA LEU A 6 -2.60 8.88 -8.21
C LEU A 6 -2.49 7.69 -9.15
N LEU A 7 -3.06 6.53 -8.79
CA LEU A 7 -3.10 5.36 -9.67
C LEU A 7 -3.75 5.68 -11.03
N LEU A 8 -4.88 6.37 -11.03
CA LEU A 8 -5.58 6.73 -12.26
C LEU A 8 -4.77 7.70 -13.12
N ARG A 9 -4.04 8.62 -12.50
CA ARG A 9 -3.09 9.49 -13.20
C ARG A 9 -1.95 8.68 -13.83
N MET A 10 -1.40 7.68 -13.13
CA MET A 10 -0.39 6.79 -13.71
C MET A 10 -0.92 6.05 -14.93
N MET A 11 -2.19 5.65 -14.88
CA MET A 11 -2.84 4.96 -15.98
C MET A 11 -3.20 5.89 -17.15
N SER A 12 -3.46 7.18 -16.89
CA SER A 12 -3.83 8.16 -17.92
C SER A 12 -2.65 8.86 -18.60
N SER A 13 -1.49 9.00 -17.93
CA SER A 13 -0.42 9.92 -18.35
C SER A 13 0.36 9.50 -19.61
N ARG A 14 0.21 8.27 -20.12
CA ARG A 14 1.01 7.79 -21.26
C ARG A 14 0.32 6.94 -22.32
N PHE A 15 -1.00 6.80 -22.30
CA PHE A 15 -1.70 6.04 -23.34
C PHE A 15 -2.50 6.97 -24.26
N GLY A 16 -1.86 7.42 -25.33
CA GLY A 16 -2.60 7.78 -26.53
C GLY A 16 -3.48 6.60 -26.95
N LYS A 17 -4.80 6.82 -26.97
CA LYS A 17 -5.84 5.94 -27.57
C LYS A 17 -5.72 4.43 -27.27
N ILE A 18 -5.59 4.00 -26.02
CA ILE A 18 -5.91 2.60 -25.66
C ILE A 18 -6.89 2.53 -24.48
N ASN A 19 -8.02 1.85 -24.71
CA ASN A 19 -9.16 1.63 -23.81
C ASN A 19 -8.85 0.83 -22.52
N TYR A 20 -7.59 0.60 -22.13
CA TYR A 20 -7.27 -0.15 -20.90
C TYR A 20 -7.62 0.63 -19.61
N ASN A 21 -7.70 1.96 -19.69
CA ASN A 21 -7.86 2.84 -18.52
C ASN A 21 -9.21 2.62 -17.80
N TRP A 22 -10.29 2.34 -18.54
CA TRP A 22 -11.62 2.17 -17.95
C TRP A 22 -11.81 0.79 -17.31
N TYR A 23 -11.23 -0.28 -17.87
CA TYR A 23 -11.34 -1.62 -17.30
C TYR A 23 -10.67 -1.71 -15.93
N SER A 24 -9.44 -1.20 -15.79
CA SER A 24 -8.76 -1.22 -14.50
C SER A 24 -9.44 -0.31 -13.49
N PHE A 25 -9.98 0.84 -13.93
CA PHE A 25 -10.80 1.70 -13.07
C PHE A 25 -12.04 0.96 -12.54
N VAL A 26 -12.77 0.27 -13.42
CA VAL A 26 -13.92 -0.54 -13.02
C VAL A 26 -13.51 -1.66 -12.07
N ILE A 27 -12.41 -2.37 -12.34
CA ILE A 27 -11.90 -3.42 -11.44
C ILE A 27 -11.56 -2.85 -10.05
N ILE A 28 -10.90 -1.70 -9.98
CA ILE A 28 -10.56 -1.07 -8.70
C ILE A 28 -11.82 -0.60 -7.97
N ILE A 29 -12.81 -0.02 -8.67
CA ILE A 29 -14.10 0.37 -8.07
C ILE A 29 -14.84 -0.86 -7.55
N LEU A 30 -14.92 -1.93 -8.34
CA LEU A 30 -15.56 -3.18 -7.94
C LEU A 30 -14.86 -3.75 -6.70
N TRP A 31 -13.52 -3.73 -6.67
CA TRP A 31 -12.76 -4.14 -5.50
C TRP A 31 -13.05 -3.28 -4.27
N LEU A 32 -12.98 -1.95 -4.38
CA LEU A 32 -13.24 -1.05 -3.26
C LEU A 32 -14.69 -1.14 -2.77
N THR A 33 -15.64 -1.35 -3.68
CA THR A 33 -17.06 -1.55 -3.37
C THR A 33 -17.29 -2.88 -2.66
N LEU A 34 -16.62 -3.94 -3.11
CA LEU A 34 -16.64 -5.24 -2.44
C LEU A 34 -16.09 -5.12 -1.02
N GLN A 35 -14.92 -4.48 -0.85
CA GLN A 35 -14.29 -4.28 0.46
C GLN A 35 -15.15 -3.40 1.38
N LEU A 36 -15.82 -2.38 0.83
CA LEU A 36 -16.81 -1.58 1.56
C LEU A 36 -17.97 -2.46 2.04
N GLY A 37 -18.58 -3.25 1.15
CA GLY A 37 -19.67 -4.16 1.50
C GLY A 37 -19.30 -5.17 2.58
N LEU A 38 -18.12 -5.80 2.47
CA LEU A 38 -17.60 -6.73 3.49
C LEU A 38 -17.39 -6.04 4.85
N THR A 39 -16.88 -4.81 4.83
CA THR A 39 -16.67 -4.03 6.05
C THR A 39 -17.99 -3.64 6.71
N LEU A 40 -18.97 -3.14 5.94
CA LEU A 40 -20.28 -2.74 6.46
C LEU A 40 -21.12 -3.93 6.94
N ALA A 41 -20.95 -5.11 6.32
CA ALA A 41 -21.55 -6.36 6.76
C ALA A 41 -20.89 -6.94 8.04
N GLY A 42 -19.86 -6.29 8.58
CA GLY A 42 -19.16 -6.74 9.79
C GLY A 42 -18.30 -7.99 9.58
N VAL A 43 -17.98 -8.36 8.33
CA VAL A 43 -17.20 -9.58 8.03
C VAL A 43 -15.81 -9.54 8.68
N TYR A 44 -15.22 -8.34 8.82
CA TYR A 44 -13.90 -8.16 9.43
C TYR A 44 -13.91 -7.97 10.95
N SER A 45 -15.04 -7.62 11.55
CA SER A 45 -15.15 -7.34 12.99
C SER A 45 -15.79 -8.49 13.76
N ILE A 46 -16.67 -9.29 13.13
CA ILE A 46 -17.42 -10.35 13.80
C ILE A 46 -16.65 -11.68 13.73
N GLY A 47 -16.47 -12.32 14.89
CA GLY A 47 -15.89 -13.67 14.99
C GLY A 47 -14.43 -13.70 14.55
N ASN A 48 -13.61 -12.86 15.18
CA ASN A 48 -12.18 -12.70 14.86
C ASN A 48 -11.28 -13.82 15.41
N ASP A 49 -11.85 -14.86 16.01
CA ASP A 49 -11.11 -15.99 16.58
C ASP A 49 -10.66 -17.01 15.53
N SER A 50 -11.04 -16.82 14.25
CA SER A 50 -10.63 -17.70 13.16
C SER A 50 -9.17 -17.49 12.76
N LEU A 51 -8.43 -18.58 12.59
CA LEU A 51 -7.10 -18.60 11.98
C LEU A 51 -7.16 -19.20 10.57
N PRO A 52 -6.72 -18.48 9.52
CA PRO A 52 -6.23 -17.11 9.51
C PRO A 52 -7.35 -16.04 9.65
N PRO A 53 -7.04 -14.81 10.11
CA PRO A 53 -8.04 -13.74 10.25
C PRO A 53 -8.75 -13.42 8.93
N LYS A 54 -10.05 -13.16 9.00
CA LYS A 54 -10.91 -12.92 7.81
C LYS A 54 -10.41 -11.79 6.92
N ILE A 55 -9.90 -10.70 7.51
CA ILE A 55 -9.34 -9.58 6.73
C ILE A 55 -8.09 -10.00 5.93
N LEU A 56 -7.32 -10.95 6.45
CA LEU A 56 -6.18 -11.52 5.73
C LEU A 56 -6.67 -12.31 4.52
N VAL A 57 -7.68 -13.17 4.71
CA VAL A 57 -8.21 -14.04 3.65
C VAL A 57 -8.97 -13.27 2.57
N TYR A 58 -9.93 -12.43 2.94
CA TYR A 58 -10.84 -11.78 2.00
C TYR A 58 -10.41 -10.37 1.57
N GLY A 59 -9.45 -9.78 2.29
CA GLY A 59 -8.93 -8.44 2.01
C GLY A 59 -7.51 -8.47 1.45
N ILE A 60 -6.55 -8.90 2.28
CA ILE A 60 -5.11 -8.78 1.94
C ILE A 60 -4.70 -9.82 0.90
N ALA A 61 -4.99 -11.11 1.10
CA ALA A 61 -4.52 -12.19 0.25
C ALA A 61 -4.88 -12.04 -1.24
N PRO A 62 -6.10 -11.64 -1.64
CA PRO A 62 -6.44 -11.43 -3.04
C PRO A 62 -5.58 -10.35 -3.71
N THR A 63 -5.21 -9.29 -2.98
CA THR A 63 -4.31 -8.25 -3.50
C THR A 63 -2.88 -8.76 -3.67
N LEU A 64 -2.38 -9.56 -2.72
CA LEU A 64 -1.05 -10.17 -2.82
C LEU A 64 -0.98 -11.16 -3.98
N VAL A 65 -2.03 -11.98 -4.17
CA VAL A 65 -2.16 -12.87 -5.34
C VAL A 65 -2.18 -12.06 -6.63
N THR A 66 -2.93 -10.96 -6.67
CA THR A 66 -2.98 -10.08 -7.84
C THR A 66 -1.59 -9.50 -8.16
N ILE A 67 -0.88 -8.96 -7.16
CA ILE A 67 0.49 -8.48 -7.31
C ILE A 67 1.39 -9.60 -7.86
N MET A 68 1.36 -10.78 -7.24
CA MET A 68 2.14 -11.94 -7.70
C MET A 68 1.85 -12.28 -9.17
N LEU A 69 0.58 -12.32 -9.57
CA LEU A 69 0.18 -12.58 -10.96
C LEU A 69 0.70 -11.53 -11.93
N PHE A 70 0.78 -10.25 -11.54
CA PHE A 70 1.41 -9.21 -12.35
C PHE A 70 2.89 -9.51 -12.65
N PHE A 71 3.64 -10.04 -11.67
CA PHE A 71 5.06 -10.37 -11.87
C PHE A 71 5.29 -11.70 -12.59
N LEU A 72 4.39 -12.68 -12.45
CA LEU A 72 4.52 -14.00 -13.07
C LEU A 72 4.03 -14.03 -14.52
N LEU A 73 2.90 -13.40 -14.83
CA LEU A 73 2.28 -13.48 -16.14
C LEU A 73 2.94 -12.53 -17.14
N ARG A 74 3.10 -12.99 -18.39
CA ARG A 74 3.68 -12.17 -19.48
C ARG A 74 2.94 -10.85 -19.67
N LYS A 75 1.60 -10.88 -19.64
CA LYS A 75 0.76 -9.67 -19.74
C LYS A 75 1.01 -8.69 -18.59
N GLY A 76 1.18 -9.19 -17.37
CA GLY A 76 1.46 -8.37 -16.19
C GLY A 76 2.85 -7.72 -16.24
N ARG A 77 3.88 -8.48 -16.64
CA ARG A 77 5.23 -7.92 -16.84
C ARG A 77 5.27 -6.85 -17.93
N ASN A 78 4.51 -7.04 -19.02
CA ASN A 78 4.36 -6.03 -20.07
C ASN A 78 3.64 -4.77 -19.55
N PHE A 79 2.69 -4.92 -18.62
CA PHE A 79 2.07 -3.76 -17.97
C PHE A 79 3.09 -3.00 -17.11
N ILE A 80 3.85 -3.71 -16.26
CA ILE A 80 4.88 -3.09 -15.40
C ILE A 80 5.96 -2.39 -16.24
N SER A 81 6.38 -2.97 -17.37
CA SER A 81 7.38 -2.36 -18.24
C SER A 81 6.91 -1.02 -18.83
N GLY A 82 5.60 -0.81 -18.96
CA GLY A 82 5.00 0.46 -19.39
C GLY A 82 4.93 1.55 -18.32
N LEU A 83 5.02 1.21 -17.02
CA LEU A 83 4.89 2.18 -15.93
C LEU A 83 6.12 3.09 -15.82
N SER A 84 5.95 4.38 -15.51
CA SER A 84 7.11 5.26 -15.28
C SER A 84 7.64 5.12 -13.85
N ILE A 85 8.97 5.22 -13.65
CA ILE A 85 9.57 5.21 -12.31
C ILE A 85 9.10 6.42 -11.50
N LEU A 86 8.89 7.56 -12.17
CA LEU A 86 8.37 8.78 -11.54
C LEU A 86 6.99 8.54 -10.93
N ASP A 87 6.08 7.96 -11.71
CA ASP A 87 4.70 7.64 -11.29
C ASP A 87 4.69 6.66 -10.10
N LEU A 88 5.48 5.59 -10.19
CA LEU A 88 5.66 4.63 -9.09
C LEU A 88 6.19 5.31 -7.82
N THR A 89 7.08 6.29 -7.97
CA THR A 89 7.64 7.03 -6.83
C THR A 89 6.62 7.98 -6.20
N ILE A 90 5.80 8.66 -7.02
CA ILE A 90 4.77 9.61 -6.55
C ILE A 90 3.75 8.94 -5.62
N ILE A 91 3.42 7.66 -5.83
CA ILE A 91 2.50 6.91 -4.95
C ILE A 91 2.94 6.99 -3.48
N HIS A 92 4.24 6.95 -3.21
CA HIS A 92 4.76 6.90 -1.83
C HIS A 92 4.46 8.17 -1.02
N VAL A 93 4.08 9.29 -1.66
CA VAL A 93 3.60 10.50 -0.97
C VAL A 93 2.36 10.20 -0.13
N VAL A 94 1.55 9.20 -0.52
CA VAL A 94 0.35 8.78 0.23
C VAL A 94 0.65 8.37 1.68
N ARG A 95 1.88 7.98 2.00
CA ARG A 95 2.30 7.64 3.36
C ARG A 95 2.16 8.81 4.32
N ILE A 96 2.34 10.05 3.87
CA ILE A 96 2.23 11.21 4.75
C ILE A 96 0.81 11.34 5.34
N PRO A 97 -0.27 11.43 4.52
CA PRO A 97 -1.61 11.52 5.06
C PRO A 97 -2.06 10.24 5.78
N VAL A 98 -1.60 9.05 5.36
CA VAL A 98 -1.92 7.79 6.07
C VAL A 98 -1.38 7.83 7.50
N GLU A 99 -0.15 8.27 7.71
CA GLU A 99 0.49 8.32 9.02
C GLU A 99 -0.13 9.39 9.92
N LEU A 100 -0.57 10.52 9.34
CA LEU A 100 -1.36 11.51 10.08
C LEU A 100 -2.71 10.93 10.54
N VAL A 101 -3.37 10.14 9.69
CA VAL A 101 -4.62 9.45 10.06
C VAL A 101 -4.35 8.39 11.14
N LEU A 102 -3.26 7.63 11.05
CA LEU A 102 -2.89 6.66 12.10
C LEU A 102 -2.62 7.35 13.44
N TYR A 103 -1.99 8.53 13.43
CA TYR A 103 -1.80 9.32 14.63
C TYR A 103 -3.14 9.78 15.23
N LEU A 104 -4.06 10.28 14.41
CA LEU A 104 -5.40 10.64 14.89
C LEU A 104 -6.14 9.41 15.46
N LEU A 105 -6.06 8.25 14.80
CA LEU A 105 -6.64 7.00 15.31
C LEU A 105 -6.04 6.58 16.64
N PHE A 106 -4.75 6.86 16.87
CA PHE A 106 -4.12 6.64 18.17
C PHE A 106 -4.71 7.56 19.25
N VAL A 107 -4.88 8.85 18.96
CA VAL A 107 -5.53 9.80 19.89
C VAL A 107 -6.95 9.37 20.23
N TYR A 108 -7.67 8.77 19.29
CA TYR A 108 -9.02 8.20 19.48
C TYR A 108 -9.04 6.73 19.95
N ASN A 109 -7.92 6.20 20.47
CA ASN A 109 -7.82 4.84 21.04
C ASN A 109 -8.12 3.67 20.09
N ALA A 110 -8.05 3.87 18.77
CA ALA A 110 -8.38 2.85 17.76
C ALA A 110 -7.16 2.11 17.18
N VAL A 111 -5.95 2.65 17.39
CA VAL A 111 -4.66 2.11 16.94
C VAL A 111 -3.61 2.36 18.03
N PRO A 112 -2.66 1.46 18.31
CA PRO A 112 -1.63 1.70 19.33
C PRO A 112 -0.58 2.73 18.94
N LYS A 113 0.03 3.36 19.95
CA LYS A 113 1.15 4.31 19.78
C LYS A 113 2.28 3.74 18.91
N LEU A 114 2.60 2.46 19.06
CA LEU A 114 3.70 1.81 18.32
C LEU A 114 3.53 1.89 16.79
N MET A 115 2.30 2.00 16.29
CA MET A 115 1.99 2.11 14.86
C MET A 115 2.06 3.56 14.33
N THR A 116 2.33 4.53 15.20
CA THR A 116 2.44 5.95 14.84
C THR A 116 3.89 6.41 14.77
N PHE A 117 4.10 7.59 14.19
CA PHE A 117 5.42 8.23 14.15
C PHE A 117 5.94 8.69 15.52
N GLU A 118 5.08 8.86 16.53
CA GLU A 118 5.52 9.07 17.92
C GLU A 118 6.03 7.77 18.58
N GLY A 119 5.68 6.62 18.00
CA GLY A 119 6.12 5.31 18.45
C GLY A 119 7.34 4.84 17.68
N ARG A 120 7.17 3.73 16.96
CA ARG A 120 8.25 3.05 16.23
C ARG A 120 8.06 3.07 14.71
N ASN A 121 6.99 3.69 14.21
CA ASN A 121 6.69 3.72 12.79
C ASN A 121 7.36 4.92 12.11
N LEU A 122 8.44 4.66 11.38
CA LEU A 122 9.16 5.69 10.62
C LEU A 122 8.72 5.78 9.15
N ASP A 123 7.61 5.15 8.74
CA ASP A 123 7.14 5.16 7.34
C ASP A 123 6.75 6.58 6.86
N VAL A 124 6.44 7.50 7.78
CA VAL A 124 6.24 8.93 7.46
C VAL A 124 7.49 9.55 6.83
N LEU A 125 8.69 9.15 7.26
CA LEU A 125 9.95 9.64 6.69
C LEU A 125 10.09 9.17 5.25
N MET A 126 9.69 7.93 4.94
CA MET A 126 9.67 7.43 3.57
C MET A 126 8.70 8.23 2.70
N GLY A 127 7.56 8.64 3.24
CA GLY A 127 6.62 9.54 2.58
C GLY A 127 7.22 10.91 2.27
N ILE A 128 7.83 11.56 3.26
CA ILE A 128 8.47 12.88 3.09
C ILE A 128 9.64 12.81 2.10
N ILE A 129 10.52 11.82 2.25
CA ILE A 129 11.66 11.61 1.36
C ILE A 129 11.17 11.38 -0.08
N SER A 130 10.05 10.69 -0.28
CA SER A 130 9.51 10.45 -1.63
C SER A 130 9.27 11.75 -2.42
N ILE A 131 8.89 12.85 -1.77
CA ILE A 131 8.71 14.17 -2.43
C ILE A 131 10.03 14.64 -3.03
N LEU A 132 11.12 14.56 -2.26
CA LEU A 132 12.46 14.90 -2.73
C LEU A 132 12.91 13.97 -3.86
N VAL A 133 12.65 12.67 -3.74
CA VAL A 133 13.00 11.68 -4.77
C VAL A 133 12.26 11.97 -6.07
N VAL A 134 10.96 12.29 -6.02
CA VAL A 134 10.16 12.69 -7.18
C VAL A 134 10.76 13.93 -7.83
N TYR A 135 11.14 14.94 -7.05
CA TYR A 135 11.78 16.15 -7.57
C TYR A 135 13.12 15.85 -8.27
N LEU A 136 13.99 15.06 -7.65
CA LEU A 136 15.30 14.69 -8.21
C LEU A 136 15.15 13.79 -9.45
N LEU A 137 14.19 12.86 -9.46
CA LEU A 137 13.83 12.06 -10.63
C LEU A 137 13.38 12.93 -11.80
N ALA A 138 12.49 13.90 -11.56
CA ALA A 138 11.99 14.80 -12.59
C ALA A 138 13.10 15.68 -13.20
N LYS A 139 14.17 15.96 -12.43
CA LYS A 139 15.36 16.69 -12.90
C LYS A 139 16.44 15.78 -13.48
N GLY A 140 16.26 14.46 -13.49
CA GLY A 140 17.28 13.50 -13.96
C GLY A 140 18.53 13.46 -13.08
N LYS A 141 18.45 13.90 -11.81
CA LYS A 141 19.60 14.09 -10.90
C LYS A 141 19.79 12.95 -9.90
N ILE A 142 19.19 11.80 -10.14
CA ILE A 142 19.26 10.67 -9.21
C ILE A 142 19.83 9.45 -9.92
N ASN A 143 20.80 8.80 -9.27
CA ASN A 143 21.42 7.62 -9.85
C ASN A 143 20.56 6.37 -9.56
N LYS A 144 20.77 5.35 -10.40
CA LYS A 144 20.06 4.08 -10.33
C LYS A 144 20.27 3.35 -9.00
N SER A 145 21.51 3.31 -8.51
CA SER A 145 21.86 2.57 -7.28
C SER A 145 21.17 3.14 -6.05
N TRP A 146 21.06 4.47 -5.94
CA TRP A 146 20.35 5.13 -4.84
C TRP A 146 18.85 4.82 -4.89
N LEU A 147 18.23 4.82 -6.08
CA LEU A 147 16.82 4.43 -6.22
C LEU A 147 16.57 2.98 -5.79
N ILE A 148 17.49 2.06 -6.11
CA ILE A 148 17.39 0.67 -5.66
C ILE A 148 17.46 0.61 -4.13
N ALA A 149 18.46 1.25 -3.53
CA ALA A 149 18.62 1.30 -2.07
C ALA A 149 17.38 1.89 -1.39
N TRP A 150 16.86 3.01 -1.90
CA TRP A 150 15.66 3.65 -1.38
C TRP A 150 14.42 2.74 -1.42
N ASN A 151 14.22 1.99 -2.50
CA ASN A 151 13.11 1.03 -2.59
C ASN A 151 13.27 -0.16 -1.62
N ILE A 152 14.49 -0.67 -1.42
CA ILE A 152 14.77 -1.75 -0.46
C ILE A 152 14.52 -1.27 0.97
N ILE A 153 15.02 -0.09 1.33
CA ILE A 153 14.78 0.54 2.63
C ILE A 153 13.28 0.77 2.83
N GLY A 154 12.58 1.26 1.79
CA GLY A 154 11.13 1.45 1.84
C GLY A 154 10.33 0.16 2.04
N LEU A 155 10.76 -0.95 1.45
CA LEU A 155 10.17 -2.27 1.71
C LEU A 155 10.41 -2.72 3.15
N PHE A 156 11.59 -2.50 3.70
CA PHE A 156 11.89 -2.82 5.10
C PHE A 156 10.95 -2.07 6.05
N PHE A 157 10.78 -0.75 5.87
CA PHE A 157 9.84 0.03 6.67
C PHE A 157 8.38 -0.42 6.49
N LEU A 158 7.97 -0.69 5.24
CA LEU A 158 6.63 -1.18 4.94
C LEU A 158 6.33 -2.52 5.64
N PHE A 159 7.26 -3.48 5.58
CA PHE A 159 7.08 -4.76 6.27
C PHE A 159 7.11 -4.61 7.79
N ASN A 160 7.89 -3.67 8.32
CA ASN A 160 7.91 -3.37 9.75
C ASN A 160 6.54 -2.88 10.25
N ILE A 161 5.92 -1.91 9.55
CA ILE A 161 4.60 -1.40 9.95
C ILE A 161 3.49 -2.42 9.72
N VAL A 162 3.53 -3.19 8.61
CA VAL A 162 2.55 -4.26 8.35
C VAL A 162 2.64 -5.36 9.41
N GLY A 163 3.85 -5.78 9.77
CA GLY A 163 4.07 -6.76 10.84
C GLY A 163 3.54 -6.25 12.18
N SER A 164 3.85 -5.02 12.53
CA SER A 164 3.35 -4.37 13.75
C SER A 164 1.82 -4.25 13.75
N ALA A 165 1.21 -3.93 12.60
CA ALA A 165 -0.23 -3.81 12.44
C ALA A 165 -0.96 -5.15 12.63
N LEU A 166 -0.41 -6.23 12.06
CA LEU A 166 -0.96 -7.58 12.19
C LEU A 166 -0.82 -8.11 13.61
N LEU A 167 0.35 -7.93 14.23
CA LEU A 167 0.61 -8.37 15.60
C LEU A 167 -0.10 -7.52 16.66
N SER A 168 -0.63 -6.36 16.30
CA SER A 168 -1.43 -5.52 17.20
C SER A 168 -2.93 -5.62 16.97
N ALA A 169 -3.37 -6.29 15.90
CA ALA A 169 -4.79 -6.43 15.58
C ALA A 169 -5.45 -7.48 16.48
N PRO A 170 -6.65 -7.22 17.03
CA PRO A 170 -7.36 -8.17 17.89
C PRO A 170 -7.80 -9.39 17.07
N SER A 171 -6.95 -10.42 17.15
CA SER A 171 -7.02 -11.68 16.43
C SER A 171 -6.10 -12.68 17.12
N PRO A 172 -6.18 -13.98 16.81
CA PRO A 172 -5.28 -14.97 17.39
C PRO A 172 -3.80 -14.77 17.03
N LEU A 173 -3.48 -13.87 16.10
CA LEU A 173 -2.11 -13.47 15.78
C LEU A 173 -1.57 -12.34 16.69
N GLN A 174 -2.40 -11.75 17.54
CA GLN A 174 -2.01 -10.63 18.38
C GLN A 174 -0.90 -11.02 19.36
N LYS A 175 0.18 -10.23 19.38
CA LYS A 175 1.30 -10.35 20.31
C LYS A 175 1.74 -9.02 20.91
N LEU A 176 1.20 -7.91 20.41
CA LEU A 176 1.56 -6.56 20.78
C LEU A 176 0.31 -5.76 21.13
N ALA A 177 0.51 -4.67 21.87
CA ALA A 177 -0.51 -3.64 22.11
C ALA A 177 -1.86 -4.18 22.63
N PHE A 178 -1.83 -5.04 23.64
CA PHE A 178 -3.05 -5.57 24.26
C PHE A 178 -3.91 -4.49 24.92
N ASP A 179 -3.29 -3.45 25.48
CA ASP A 179 -4.00 -2.35 26.14
C ASP A 179 -4.76 -1.44 25.14
N GLN A 180 -4.24 -1.32 23.91
CA GLN A 180 -4.83 -0.48 22.85
C GLN A 180 -4.63 -1.16 21.48
N PRO A 181 -5.44 -2.18 21.16
CA PRO A 181 -5.26 -2.97 19.95
C PRO A 181 -5.62 -2.17 18.68
N ASN A 182 -5.11 -2.63 17.54
CA ASN A 182 -5.41 -2.08 16.23
C ASN A 182 -6.80 -2.56 15.75
N ILE A 183 -7.86 -1.92 16.25
CA ILE A 183 -9.24 -2.21 15.85
C ILE A 183 -9.64 -1.49 14.55
N ALA A 184 -8.97 -0.38 14.23
CA ALA A 184 -9.37 0.49 13.11
C ALA A 184 -9.47 -0.26 11.78
N ILE A 185 -8.55 -1.19 11.52
CA ILE A 185 -8.50 -1.95 10.25
C ILE A 185 -9.76 -2.77 9.96
N PHE A 186 -10.65 -3.00 10.94
CA PHE A 186 -11.90 -3.72 10.75
C PHE A 186 -13.07 -2.82 10.35
N TYR A 187 -12.90 -1.50 10.37
CA TYR A 187 -13.96 -0.52 10.14
C TYR A 187 -13.67 0.38 8.94
N PHE A 188 -14.73 0.81 8.28
CA PHE A 188 -14.62 1.77 7.17
C PHE A 188 -14.33 3.17 7.74
N PRO A 189 -13.48 4.00 7.10
CA PRO A 189 -12.77 3.76 5.84
C PRO A 189 -11.40 3.07 5.98
N PHE A 190 -11.00 2.73 7.21
CA PHE A 190 -9.64 2.30 7.52
C PHE A 190 -9.33 0.87 7.07
N SER A 191 -10.34 0.02 6.86
CA SER A 191 -10.16 -1.30 6.26
C SER A 191 -9.54 -1.24 4.85
N TRP A 192 -9.71 -0.14 4.11
CA TRP A 192 -9.07 0.06 2.81
C TRP A 192 -7.55 0.27 2.90
N LEU A 193 -7.01 0.56 4.09
CA LEU A 193 -5.56 0.69 4.29
C LEU A 193 -4.85 -0.65 3.99
N PRO A 194 -5.12 -1.75 4.72
CA PRO A 194 -4.49 -3.05 4.45
C PRO A 194 -5.00 -3.72 3.16
N THR A 195 -6.22 -3.43 2.70
CA THR A 195 -6.83 -4.14 1.55
C THR A 195 -6.65 -3.44 0.22
N PHE A 196 -6.06 -2.24 0.20
CA PHE A 196 -5.81 -1.52 -1.05
C PHE A 196 -4.56 -0.65 -1.00
N VAL A 197 -4.47 0.28 -0.04
CA VAL A 197 -3.39 1.28 -0.03
C VAL A 197 -2.02 0.63 0.20
N VAL A 198 -1.89 -0.21 1.22
CA VAL A 198 -0.64 -0.93 1.52
C VAL A 198 -0.21 -1.82 0.34
N PRO A 199 -1.08 -2.66 -0.25
CA PRO A 199 -0.75 -3.42 -1.47
C PRO A 199 -0.28 -2.57 -2.65
N VAL A 200 -0.89 -1.40 -2.87
CA VAL A 200 -0.47 -0.48 -3.95
C VAL A 200 0.94 0.08 -3.70
N VAL A 201 1.25 0.45 -2.46
CA VAL A 201 2.58 0.92 -2.06
C VAL A 201 3.61 -0.20 -2.20
N LEU A 202 3.27 -1.44 -1.81
CA LEU A 202 4.10 -2.62 -2.01
C LEU A 202 4.37 -2.87 -3.50
N PHE A 203 3.32 -2.88 -4.33
CA PHE A 203 3.45 -3.04 -5.78
C PHE A 203 4.37 -1.99 -6.38
N SER A 204 4.27 -0.74 -5.91
CA SER A 204 5.08 0.38 -6.42
C SER A 204 6.58 0.15 -6.19
N HIS A 205 6.96 -0.29 -5.00
CA HIS A 205 8.35 -0.68 -4.70
C HIS A 205 8.83 -1.84 -5.57
N LEU A 206 8.04 -2.92 -5.66
CA LEU A 206 8.43 -4.12 -6.41
C LEU A 206 8.55 -3.84 -7.91
N ALA A 207 7.62 -3.06 -8.48
CA ALA A 207 7.63 -2.68 -9.88
C ALA A 207 8.81 -1.75 -10.20
N ALA A 208 9.11 -0.79 -9.33
CA ALA A 208 10.28 0.08 -9.48
C ALA A 208 11.58 -0.73 -9.44
N LEU A 209 11.72 -1.66 -8.49
CA LEU A 209 12.89 -2.55 -8.39
C LEU A 209 13.04 -3.44 -9.62
N GLN A 210 11.97 -4.08 -10.09
CA GLN A 210 12.02 -4.89 -11.30
C GLN A 210 12.54 -4.07 -12.49
N LYS A 211 12.01 -2.86 -12.70
CA LYS A 211 12.45 -1.98 -13.79
C LYS A 211 13.91 -1.56 -13.66
N LEU A 212 14.33 -1.17 -12.45
CA LEU A 212 15.70 -0.75 -12.19
C LEU A 212 16.66 -1.92 -12.40
N LEU A 213 16.35 -3.12 -11.92
CA LEU A 213 17.24 -4.27 -12.01
C LEU A 213 17.34 -4.83 -13.44
N ILE A 214 16.25 -4.79 -14.23
CA ILE A 214 16.24 -5.33 -15.60
C ILE A 214 16.84 -4.34 -16.61
N ASN A 215 16.63 -3.04 -16.47
CA ASN A 215 17.23 -2.05 -17.37
C ASN A 215 18.73 -1.95 -17.07
N LYS A 216 19.56 -2.67 -17.84
CA LYS A 216 21.00 -2.39 -17.91
C LYS A 216 21.15 -0.96 -18.46
N SER A 217 21.71 -0.09 -17.64
CA SER A 217 22.19 1.25 -18.04
C SER A 217 23.26 1.12 -19.10
#